data_AF-C3ZSF7-F1
#
_entry.id   AF-C3ZSF7-F1
#
_cell.length_a   1.000
_cell.length_b   1.000
_cell.length_c   1.000
_cell.angle_alpha   90.00
_cell.angle_beta   90.00
_cell.angle_gamma   90.00
#
_symmetry.space_group_name_H-M   'P 1'
#
loop_
_entity.id
_entity.type
_entity.pdbx_description
1 polymer ?
#
loop_
_entity_poly.entity_id
_entity_poly.type
_entity_poly.pdbx_seq_one_letter_code
_entity_poly.pdbx_strand_id
1 'polypeptide(L)'
;MYHGYIDALCCLSYSALEDFNNGVILTTRPLRTLEMFTVRIDKMVDKWAGSIEIGLTSHTPPELEFPSTMTNVRSGTWMMTGNGIMHNGTTVLDEYGHNLDRLKVNDRVGVMRKQDGTLHFYVNGADQGVAAHNVPDGLIAVVDLYGQAAQATIVDMSG
;
A
#
# COMPACT_ATOMS: atom_id res chain seq x y z
N MET A 1 -13.16 14.26 20.91
CA MET A 1 -11.82 13.83 20.47
C MET A 1 -11.90 13.54 18.98
N TYR A 2 -11.39 14.44 18.14
CA TYR A 2 -11.46 14.33 16.69
C TYR A 2 -10.59 13.16 16.22
N HIS A 3 -11.21 12.03 15.86
CA HIS A 3 -10.55 11.02 15.04
C HIS A 3 -10.53 11.57 13.61
N GLY A 4 -9.37 12.01 13.15
CA GLY A 4 -9.18 12.45 11.77
C GLY A 4 -9.25 11.25 10.83
N TYR A 5 -10.44 10.83 10.45
CA TYR A 5 -10.62 9.83 9.39
C TYR A 5 -10.05 10.39 8.09
N ILE A 6 -9.01 9.74 7.56
CA ILE A 6 -8.67 9.83 6.15
C ILE A 6 -9.69 8.97 5.42
N ASP A 7 -10.60 9.59 4.70
CA ASP A 7 -11.44 8.87 3.76
C ASP A 7 -10.53 8.25 2.67
N ALA A 8 -10.80 7.04 2.24
CA ALA A 8 -10.10 6.43 1.10
C ALA A 8 -11.04 6.37 -0.10
N LEU A 9 -10.54 6.78 -1.27
CA LEU A 9 -11.28 6.64 -2.51
C LEU A 9 -10.93 5.28 -3.10
N CYS A 10 -11.97 4.47 -3.26
CA CYS A 10 -11.89 3.15 -3.89
C CYS A 10 -12.27 3.31 -5.36
N CYS A 11 -11.37 3.02 -6.29
CA CYS A 11 -11.73 2.88 -7.70
C CYS A 11 -12.10 1.41 -7.94
N LEU A 12 -13.30 0.97 -7.51
CA LEU A 12 -13.82 -0.32 -7.95
C LEU A 12 -14.34 -0.15 -9.38
N SER A 13 -13.53 -0.48 -10.38
CA SER A 13 -14.13 -0.93 -11.64
C SER A 13 -14.71 -2.32 -11.40
N TYR A 14 -15.86 -2.56 -12.01
CA TYR A 14 -16.78 -3.65 -11.72
C TYR A 14 -16.09 -5.04 -11.76
N SER A 15 -16.29 -5.83 -10.70
CA SER A 15 -16.01 -7.28 -10.59
C SER A 15 -14.62 -7.76 -10.08
N ALA A 16 -14.27 -7.44 -8.82
CA ALA A 16 -13.29 -8.24 -8.06
C ALA A 16 -13.67 -9.74 -7.87
N LEU A 17 -14.83 -10.16 -8.42
CA LEU A 17 -15.28 -11.56 -8.49
C LEU A 17 -15.02 -12.22 -9.86
N GLU A 18 -14.77 -11.45 -10.92
CA GLU A 18 -14.62 -11.96 -12.30
C GLU A 18 -13.31 -11.55 -12.97
N ASP A 19 -12.67 -10.43 -12.58
CA ASP A 19 -11.37 -9.98 -13.08
C ASP A 19 -10.53 -9.34 -11.94
N PHE A 20 -9.26 -9.72 -11.80
CA PHE A 20 -8.44 -9.41 -10.60
C PHE A 20 -7.57 -8.15 -10.71
N ASN A 21 -7.84 -7.33 -11.72
CA ASN A 21 -7.17 -6.03 -11.90
C ASN A 21 -8.13 -4.92 -11.46
N ASN A 22 -7.58 -3.77 -11.04
CA ASN A 22 -8.31 -2.56 -10.61
C ASN A 22 -8.73 -2.51 -9.12
N GLY A 23 -7.97 -3.16 -8.23
CA GLY A 23 -8.15 -3.10 -6.77
C GLY A 23 -7.43 -1.95 -6.07
N VAL A 24 -7.13 -0.86 -6.77
CA VAL A 24 -6.29 0.24 -6.26
C VAL A 24 -7.12 1.20 -5.40
N ILE A 25 -6.62 1.44 -4.18
CA ILE A 25 -7.24 2.31 -3.17
C ILE A 25 -6.22 3.35 -2.75
N LEU A 26 -6.61 4.62 -2.79
CA LEU A 26 -5.77 5.74 -2.36
C LEU A 26 -6.42 6.47 -1.18
N THR A 27 -5.59 7.02 -0.30
CA THR A 27 -6.06 8.01 0.67
C THR A 27 -6.54 9.28 -0.03
N THR A 28 -7.58 9.93 0.50
CA THR A 28 -8.09 11.21 -0.02
C THR A 28 -7.19 12.40 0.26
N ARG A 29 -6.27 12.26 1.22
CA ARG A 29 -5.27 13.27 1.55
C ARG A 29 -3.89 12.67 1.72
N PRO A 30 -2.85 13.50 1.63
CA PRO A 30 -1.51 13.10 2.03
C PRO A 30 -1.44 12.60 3.47
N LEU A 31 -0.56 11.62 3.70
CA LEU A 31 -0.14 11.27 5.04
C LEU A 31 0.73 12.39 5.61
N ARG A 32 0.55 12.66 6.89
CA ARG A 32 1.47 13.49 7.67
C ARG A 32 2.74 12.69 7.95
N THR A 33 3.84 13.40 8.16
CA THR A 33 5.08 12.79 8.65
C THR A 33 4.79 12.04 9.96
N LEU A 34 5.31 10.81 10.10
CA LEU A 34 5.06 9.89 11.22
C LEU A 34 3.62 9.38 11.34
N GLU A 35 2.73 9.70 10.41
CA GLU A 35 1.40 9.09 10.36
C GLU A 35 1.50 7.70 9.76
N MET A 36 1.06 6.70 10.53
CA MET A 36 0.96 5.32 10.05
C MET A 36 -0.32 5.15 9.23
N PHE A 37 -0.23 4.54 8.06
CA PHE A 37 -1.39 4.04 7.34
C PHE A 37 -1.36 2.52 7.36
N THR A 38 -2.37 1.87 7.96
CA THR A 38 -2.43 0.41 8.10
C THR A 38 -3.71 -0.18 7.55
N VAL A 39 -3.59 -1.27 6.79
CA VAL A 39 -4.71 -2.11 6.37
C VAL A 39 -4.61 -3.52 6.95
N ARG A 40 -5.76 -4.13 7.18
CA ARG A 40 -5.91 -5.54 7.59
C ARG A 40 -6.58 -6.30 6.46
N ILE A 41 -6.08 -7.50 6.16
CA ILE A 41 -6.73 -8.41 5.22
C ILE A 41 -7.98 -9.01 5.87
N ASP A 42 -9.15 -8.82 5.27
CA ASP A 42 -10.41 -9.36 5.80
C ASP A 42 -10.84 -10.66 5.09
N LYS A 43 -10.47 -10.80 3.81
CA LYS A 43 -10.86 -11.95 3.00
C LYS A 43 -9.78 -12.30 1.99
N MET A 44 -9.53 -13.60 1.85
CA MET A 44 -8.69 -14.17 0.80
C MET A 44 -9.47 -15.12 -0.12
N VAL A 45 -9.01 -15.28 -1.36
CA VAL A 45 -9.56 -16.17 -2.38
C VAL A 45 -8.43 -16.99 -2.99
N ASP A 46 -8.48 -18.31 -2.79
CA ASP A 46 -7.44 -19.27 -3.18
C ASP A 46 -7.49 -19.61 -4.69
N LYS A 47 -7.43 -18.59 -5.56
CA LYS A 47 -7.45 -18.76 -7.02
C LYS A 47 -6.22 -18.25 -7.73
N TRP A 48 -5.46 -17.34 -7.10
CA TRP A 48 -4.39 -16.59 -7.76
C TRP A 48 -3.13 -16.57 -6.91
N ALA A 49 -1.98 -16.31 -7.53
CA ALA A 49 -0.75 -15.99 -6.80
C ALA A 49 -0.71 -14.50 -6.48
N GLY A 50 0.02 -14.12 -5.44
CA GLY A 50 0.03 -12.74 -4.94
C GLY A 50 -0.95 -12.50 -3.79
N SER A 51 -0.86 -11.36 -3.11
CA SER A 51 -1.82 -11.01 -2.06
C SER A 51 -2.15 -9.52 -2.01
N ILE A 52 -1.16 -8.67 -1.73
CA ILE A 52 -1.41 -7.25 -1.50
C ILE A 52 -0.12 -6.47 -1.67
N GLU A 53 -0.26 -5.29 -2.25
CA GLU A 53 0.78 -4.30 -2.42
C GLU A 53 0.40 -3.06 -1.62
N ILE A 54 1.38 -2.42 -1.01
CA ILE A 54 1.16 -1.19 -0.23
C ILE A 54 2.32 -0.23 -0.47
N GLY A 55 2.03 1.08 -0.47
CA GLY A 55 3.04 2.06 -0.76
C GLY A 55 2.61 3.50 -0.56
N LEU A 56 3.48 4.39 -1.05
CA LEU A 56 3.23 5.82 -1.15
C LEU A 56 3.32 6.26 -2.62
N THR A 57 2.51 7.25 -2.99
CA THR A 57 2.53 7.87 -4.31
C THR A 57 2.45 9.39 -4.24
N SER A 58 3.12 10.08 -5.16
CA SER A 58 2.97 11.54 -5.33
C SER A 58 1.77 11.91 -6.21
N HIS A 59 1.15 10.93 -6.87
CA HIS A 59 -0.02 11.15 -7.73
C HIS A 59 -1.29 11.24 -6.90
N THR A 60 -2.10 12.26 -7.16
CA THR A 60 -3.41 12.38 -6.52
C THR A 60 -4.48 11.58 -7.29
N PRO A 61 -5.59 11.16 -6.65
CA PRO A 61 -6.64 10.41 -7.35
C PRO A 61 -7.20 11.08 -8.62
N PRO A 62 -7.34 12.42 -8.70
CA PRO A 62 -7.74 13.09 -9.95
C PRO A 62 -6.68 13.08 -11.07
N GLU A 63 -5.40 12.95 -10.72
CA GLU A 63 -4.28 12.97 -11.67
C GLU A 63 -3.87 11.56 -12.12
N LEU A 64 -4.19 10.54 -11.33
CA LEU A 64 -3.79 9.17 -11.59
C LEU A 64 -4.75 8.52 -12.60
N GLU A 65 -4.23 8.26 -13.81
CA GLU A 65 -4.82 7.24 -14.68
C GLU A 65 -4.58 5.88 -14.02
N PHE A 66 -5.64 5.32 -13.42
CA PHE A 66 -5.54 4.09 -12.63
C PHE A 66 -4.97 2.95 -13.47
N PRO A 67 -3.78 2.42 -13.10
CA PRO A 67 -3.18 1.30 -13.81
C PRO A 67 -3.86 -0.02 -13.41
N SER A 68 -3.55 -1.09 -14.14
CA SER A 68 -3.93 -2.44 -13.71
C SER A 68 -3.31 -2.84 -12.36
N THR A 69 -2.11 -2.33 -12.07
CA THR A 69 -1.40 -2.42 -10.79
C THR A 69 -0.48 -1.22 -10.59
N MET A 70 -0.27 -0.79 -9.35
CA MET A 70 0.57 0.34 -8.97
C MET A 70 2.06 0.11 -9.28
N THR A 71 2.52 -1.14 -9.36
CA THR A 71 3.88 -1.46 -9.79
C THR A 71 4.14 -1.17 -11.28
N ASN A 72 3.10 -0.90 -12.07
CA ASN A 72 3.27 -0.42 -13.45
C ASN A 72 3.53 1.09 -13.55
N VAL A 73 3.30 1.86 -12.48
CA VAL A 73 3.48 3.32 -12.49
C VAL A 73 4.97 3.66 -12.48
N ARG A 74 5.41 4.45 -13.47
CA ARG A 74 6.83 4.73 -13.77
C ARG A 74 7.37 6.01 -13.14
N SER A 75 6.65 6.63 -12.22
CA SER A 75 7.06 7.86 -11.55
C SER A 75 6.36 8.03 -10.21
N GLY A 76 7.04 8.67 -9.26
CA GLY A 76 6.46 9.09 -7.98
C GLY A 76 5.90 7.98 -7.08
N THR A 77 6.33 6.72 -7.22
CA THR A 77 5.77 5.60 -6.44
C THR A 77 6.81 4.80 -5.67
N TRP A 78 6.50 4.42 -4.43
CA TRP A 78 7.27 3.49 -3.61
C TRP A 78 6.35 2.39 -3.09
N MET A 79 6.51 1.17 -3.61
CA MET A 79 5.63 0.04 -3.32
C MET A 79 6.41 -1.10 -2.69
N MET A 80 5.87 -1.71 -1.64
CA MET A 80 6.29 -3.04 -1.19
C MET A 80 5.41 -4.08 -1.90
N THR A 81 6.05 -5.05 -2.56
CA THR A 81 5.41 -6.14 -3.31
C THR A 81 6.16 -7.44 -3.03
N GLY A 82 5.45 -8.53 -2.73
CA GLY A 82 6.08 -9.79 -2.31
C GLY A 82 7.10 -9.56 -1.18
N ASN A 83 8.38 -9.86 -1.44
CA ASN A 83 9.50 -9.59 -0.53
C ASN A 83 10.45 -8.48 -1.04
N GLY A 84 9.97 -7.52 -1.82
CA GLY A 84 10.80 -6.48 -2.43
C GLY A 84 10.18 -5.08 -2.37
N ILE A 85 11.02 -4.09 -2.65
CA ILE A 85 10.61 -2.69 -2.83
C ILE A 85 10.76 -2.31 -4.30
N MET A 86 9.69 -1.77 -4.86
CA MET A 86 9.69 -1.16 -6.18
C MET A 86 9.57 0.35 -6.06
N HIS A 87 10.39 1.07 -6.83
CA HIS A 87 10.32 2.51 -6.99
C HIS A 87 10.14 2.81 -8.48
N ASN A 88 9.06 3.53 -8.85
CA ASN A 88 8.79 3.92 -10.23
C ASN A 88 8.75 2.70 -11.19
N GLY A 89 8.14 1.62 -10.73
CA GLY A 89 7.99 0.38 -11.48
C GLY A 89 9.28 -0.40 -11.70
N THR A 90 10.34 -0.10 -10.94
CA THR A 90 11.62 -0.80 -10.97
C THR A 90 11.92 -1.35 -9.59
N THR A 91 12.28 -2.62 -9.48
CA THR A 91 12.76 -3.20 -8.22
C THR A 91 14.07 -2.54 -7.80
N VAL A 92 14.09 -2.00 -6.58
CA VAL A 92 15.25 -1.31 -6.01
C VAL A 92 15.82 -2.01 -4.78
N LEU A 93 15.03 -2.84 -4.11
CA LEU A 93 15.49 -3.73 -3.04
C LEU A 93 14.80 -5.09 -3.17
N ASP A 94 15.59 -6.15 -3.06
CA ASP A 94 15.14 -7.52 -2.95
C ASP A 94 15.30 -8.02 -1.50
N GLU A 95 14.54 -9.06 -1.13
CA GLU A 95 14.57 -9.66 0.22
C GLU A 95 14.30 -8.65 1.37
N TYR A 96 13.48 -7.65 1.08
CA TYR A 96 13.02 -6.68 2.06
C TYR A 96 11.92 -7.26 2.96
N GLY A 97 12.28 -7.52 4.21
CA GLY A 97 11.34 -7.85 5.28
C GLY A 97 10.48 -9.10 5.03
N HIS A 98 9.26 -9.07 5.54
CA HIS A 98 8.29 -10.14 5.38
C HIS A 98 7.76 -10.22 3.95
N ASN A 99 7.57 -11.44 3.43
CA ASN A 99 6.95 -11.62 2.11
C ASN A 99 5.43 -11.41 2.20
N LEU A 100 4.91 -10.37 1.55
CA LEU A 100 3.49 -10.03 1.52
C LEU A 100 2.60 -11.12 0.90
N ASP A 101 3.14 -11.98 0.03
CA ASP A 101 2.40 -13.11 -0.56
C ASP A 101 2.10 -14.22 0.46
N ARG A 102 2.70 -14.17 1.65
CA ARG A 102 2.49 -15.13 2.74
C ARG A 102 1.48 -14.67 3.78
N LEU A 103 0.95 -13.46 3.62
CA LEU A 103 -0.01 -12.89 4.55
C LEU A 103 -1.33 -13.65 4.51
N LYS A 104 -2.04 -13.59 5.64
CA LYS A 104 -3.31 -14.26 5.83
C LYS A 104 -4.39 -13.29 6.29
N VAL A 105 -5.64 -13.75 6.26
CA VAL A 105 -6.76 -13.04 6.87
C VAL A 105 -6.39 -12.68 8.32
N ASN A 106 -6.67 -11.44 8.69
CA ASN A 106 -6.31 -10.74 9.93
C ASN A 106 -4.87 -10.21 10.03
N ASP A 107 -3.96 -10.59 9.13
CA ASP A 107 -2.65 -9.93 9.08
C ASP A 107 -2.80 -8.48 8.64
N ARG A 108 -1.86 -7.66 9.10
CA ARG A 108 -1.85 -6.21 8.88
C ARG A 108 -0.57 -5.78 8.18
N VAL A 109 -0.71 -4.89 7.22
CA VAL A 109 0.41 -4.21 6.56
C VAL A 109 0.24 -2.71 6.69
N GLY A 110 1.34 -2.03 7.00
CA GLY A 110 1.35 -0.59 7.18
C GLY A 110 2.53 0.08 6.51
N VAL A 111 2.39 1.37 6.24
CA VAL A 111 3.40 2.22 5.64
C VAL A 111 3.49 3.53 6.41
N MET A 112 4.71 4.02 6.62
CA MET A 112 4.97 5.29 7.28
C MET A 112 6.23 5.95 6.73
N ARG A 113 6.13 7.25 6.44
CA ARG A 113 7.29 8.11 6.21
C ARG A 113 7.75 8.70 7.55
N LYS A 114 9.01 8.49 7.92
CA LYS A 114 9.62 9.05 9.12
C LYS A 114 10.10 10.48 8.89
N GLN A 115 10.40 11.18 10.00
CA GLN A 115 10.81 12.59 10.00
C GLN A 115 12.12 12.85 9.26
N ASP A 116 13.02 11.87 9.23
CA ASP A 116 14.30 11.94 8.52
C ASP A 116 14.18 11.65 7.01
N GLY A 117 12.97 11.50 6.49
CA GLY A 117 12.69 11.19 5.09
C GLY A 117 12.92 9.72 4.71
N THR A 118 13.07 8.84 5.70
CA THR A 118 13.06 7.39 5.45
C THR A 118 11.63 6.85 5.32
N LEU A 119 11.46 5.88 4.43
CA LEU A 119 10.22 5.12 4.29
C LEU A 119 10.37 3.78 4.99
N HIS A 120 9.37 3.42 5.78
CA HIS A 120 9.30 2.16 6.50
C HIS A 120 7.96 1.46 6.20
N PHE A 121 8.03 0.14 6.14
CA PHE A 121 6.85 -0.72 6.09
C PHE A 121 6.74 -1.55 7.36
N TYR A 122 5.52 -1.95 7.71
CA TYR A 122 5.19 -2.65 8.94
C TYR A 122 4.37 -3.87 8.62
N VAL A 123 4.67 -5.00 9.26
CA VAL A 123 3.85 -6.22 9.19
C VAL A 123 3.48 -6.63 10.60
N ASN A 124 2.18 -6.72 10.88
CA ASN A 124 1.64 -7.02 12.20
C ASN A 124 2.22 -6.13 13.32
N GLY A 125 2.48 -4.86 12.99
CA GLY A 125 3.05 -3.85 13.89
C GLY A 125 4.58 -3.88 14.01
N ALA A 126 5.28 -4.85 13.39
CA ALA A 126 6.74 -4.91 13.40
C ALA A 126 7.33 -4.09 12.24
N ASP A 127 8.22 -3.15 12.56
CA ASP A 127 9.00 -2.37 11.57
C ASP A 127 9.90 -3.33 10.75
N GLN A 128 9.81 -3.25 9.43
CA GLN A 128 10.60 -4.07 8.50
C GLN A 128 11.96 -3.45 8.15
N GLY A 129 12.25 -2.24 8.65
CA GLY A 129 13.48 -1.51 8.36
C GLY A 129 13.29 -0.42 7.30
N VAL A 130 14.41 0.18 6.88
CA VAL A 130 14.39 1.27 5.90
C VAL A 130 14.20 0.70 4.50
N ALA A 131 13.13 1.11 3.82
CA ALA A 131 12.82 0.75 2.43
C ALA A 131 13.36 1.76 1.42
N ALA A 132 13.41 3.04 1.78
CA ALA A 132 13.93 4.10 0.92
C ALA A 132 14.38 5.31 1.76
N HIS A 133 15.29 6.09 1.19
CA HIS A 133 15.77 7.35 1.76
C HIS A 133 15.30 8.53 0.91
N ASN A 134 15.33 9.74 1.49
CA ASN A 134 15.00 11.00 0.80
C ASN A 134 13.59 11.00 0.17
N VAL A 135 12.65 10.27 0.76
CA VAL A 135 11.26 10.26 0.31
C VAL A 135 10.65 11.63 0.65
N PRO A 136 9.98 12.33 -0.27
CA PRO A 136 9.40 13.64 0.01
C PRO A 136 8.18 13.57 0.93
N ASP A 137 7.83 14.68 1.57
CA ASP A 137 6.57 14.82 2.32
C ASP A 137 5.37 15.00 1.37
N GLY A 138 4.15 14.91 1.92
CA GLY A 138 2.93 15.21 1.16
C GLY A 138 2.48 14.08 0.23
N LEU A 139 2.89 12.84 0.49
CA LEU A 139 2.54 11.67 -0.32
C LEU A 139 1.21 11.03 0.10
N ILE A 140 0.52 10.45 -0.88
CA ILE A 140 -0.72 9.70 -0.74
C ILE A 140 -0.40 8.24 -0.42
N ALA A 141 -1.11 7.62 0.52
CA ALA A 141 -0.97 6.19 0.76
C ALA A 141 -1.78 5.42 -0.28
N VAL A 142 -1.25 4.30 -0.73
CA VAL A 142 -1.88 3.45 -1.72
C VAL A 142 -1.83 1.99 -1.30
N VAL A 143 -2.93 1.29 -1.56
CA VAL A 143 -3.05 -0.17 -1.47
C VAL A 143 -3.49 -0.67 -2.81
N ASP A 144 -2.83 -1.70 -3.29
CA ASP A 144 -3.18 -2.41 -4.50
C ASP A 144 -3.51 -3.86 -4.13
N LEU A 145 -4.79 -4.19 -4.23
CA LEU A 145 -5.27 -5.55 -4.00
C LEU A 145 -5.11 -6.35 -5.29
N TYR A 146 -4.20 -7.33 -5.25
CA TYR A 146 -3.95 -8.26 -6.36
C TYR A 146 -3.85 -9.71 -5.83
N GLY A 147 -4.16 -10.70 -6.66
CA GLY A 147 -3.97 -12.10 -6.27
C GLY A 147 -4.97 -12.66 -5.26
N GLN A 148 -4.54 -12.95 -4.03
CA GLN A 148 -5.38 -13.66 -3.04
C GLN A 148 -6.21 -12.72 -2.18
N ALA A 149 -5.76 -11.51 -1.85
CA ALA A 149 -6.55 -10.63 -1.00
C ALA A 149 -7.71 -10.04 -1.80
N ALA A 150 -8.93 -10.34 -1.38
CA ALA A 150 -10.15 -9.87 -2.03
C ALA A 150 -10.82 -8.71 -1.26
N GLN A 151 -10.45 -8.52 0.01
CA GLN A 151 -10.97 -7.44 0.84
C GLN A 151 -9.96 -7.08 1.93
N ALA A 152 -9.81 -5.77 2.16
CA ALA A 152 -9.04 -5.24 3.27
C ALA A 152 -9.76 -4.04 3.90
N THR A 153 -9.51 -3.82 5.20
CA THR A 153 -10.05 -2.71 5.99
C THR A 153 -8.90 -1.85 6.49
N ILE A 154 -9.07 -0.53 6.43
CA ILE A 154 -8.15 0.42 7.09
C ILE A 154 -8.39 0.33 8.60
N VAL A 155 -7.35 0.00 9.37
CA VAL A 155 -7.49 -0.35 10.81
C VAL A 155 -6.79 0.59 11.77
N ASP A 156 -5.81 1.38 11.33
CA ASP A 156 -5.12 2.34 12.19
C ASP A 156 -4.54 3.50 11.38
N MET A 157 -4.74 4.71 11.91
CA MET A 157 -4.18 5.99 11.45
C MET A 157 -3.77 6.86 12.64
N SER A 158 -3.02 6.26 13.57
CA SER A 158 -2.50 6.96 14.73
C SER A 158 -1.21 7.72 14.37
N GLY A 159 -1.17 8.95 14.85
CA GLY A 159 -0.01 9.85 14.94
C GLY A 159 -0.10 10.62 16.24
#